data_AF-A0A223ATA0-F1
#
_entry.id   AF-A0A223ATA0-F1
#
_cell.length_a   1.000
_cell.length_b   1.000
_cell.length_c   1.000
_cell.angle_alpha   90.00
_cell.angle_beta   90.00
_cell.angle_gamma   90.00
#
_symmetry.space_group_name_H-M   'P 1'
#
loop_
_entity.id
_entity.type
_entity.pdbx_description
1 polymer ?
#
loop_
_entity_poly.entity_id
_entity_poly.type
_entity_poly.pdbx_seq_one_letter_code
_entity_poly.pdbx_strand_id
1 'polypeptide(L)'
;MKEGAIVLGKVRGYCYLIFLFDVLLLFHAEIAGFFGTSDKKILYGFIAIILFQAILSVLYVVKYVTTVSQKDKKRKAIIMYAARLRYCFTGMLVLLAGLIGNYAIYANLYVEKALIMILVMMLFLSLKNLTILERGRY
;
A
#
# COMPACT_ATOMS: atom_id res chain seq x y z
N MET A 1 -23.65 -2.53 -8.44
CA MET A 1 -22.44 -1.80 -8.90
C MET A 1 -22.02 -0.62 -8.01
N LYS A 2 -22.93 0.07 -7.29
CA LYS A 2 -22.56 1.15 -6.33
C LYS A 2 -21.67 0.67 -5.17
N GLU A 3 -21.84 -0.55 -4.67
CA GLU A 3 -21.03 -1.04 -3.54
C GLU A 3 -19.57 -1.31 -3.91
N GLY A 4 -19.31 -2.00 -5.03
CA GLY A 4 -17.95 -2.18 -5.55
C GLY A 4 -17.27 -0.84 -5.85
N ALA A 5 -18.06 0.19 -6.17
CA ALA A 5 -17.55 1.52 -6.40
C ALA A 5 -16.99 2.20 -5.15
N ILE A 6 -17.75 2.13 -4.06
CA ILE A 6 -17.37 2.64 -2.74
C ILE A 6 -16.14 1.90 -2.21
N VAL A 7 -16.10 0.58 -2.40
CA VAL A 7 -14.99 -0.27 -1.95
C VAL A 7 -13.66 0.13 -2.60
N LEU A 8 -13.64 0.31 -3.93
CA LEU A 8 -12.42 0.76 -4.62
C LEU A 8 -12.03 2.20 -4.23
N GLY A 9 -13.02 3.08 -3.99
CA GLY A 9 -12.76 4.43 -3.48
C GLY A 9 -12.07 4.43 -2.11
N LYS A 10 -12.43 3.50 -1.21
CA LYS A 10 -11.72 3.31 0.06
C LYS A 10 -10.28 2.86 -0.14
N VAL A 11 -10.05 1.89 -1.03
CA VAL A 11 -8.68 1.43 -1.38
C VAL A 11 -7.85 2.59 -1.92
N ARG A 12 -8.43 3.47 -2.74
CA ARG A 12 -7.74 4.67 -3.22
C ARG A 12 -7.35 5.61 -2.08
N GLY A 13 -8.28 5.86 -1.15
CA GLY A 13 -7.99 6.66 0.04
C GLY A 13 -6.82 6.10 0.86
N TYR A 14 -6.79 4.77 1.05
CA TYR A 14 -5.67 4.11 1.73
C TYR A 14 -4.37 4.21 0.95
N CYS A 15 -4.38 4.11 -0.38
CA CYS A 15 -3.20 4.36 -1.20
C CYS A 15 -2.63 5.77 -0.97
N TYR A 16 -3.48 6.79 -0.83
CA TYR A 16 -3.00 8.16 -0.58
C TYR A 16 -2.39 8.33 0.81
N LEU A 17 -2.97 7.67 1.83
CA LEU A 17 -2.37 7.64 3.16
C LEU A 17 -1.03 6.92 3.12
N ILE A 18 -0.95 5.74 2.48
CA ILE A 18 0.32 5.02 2.30
C ILE A 18 1.35 5.93 1.63
N PHE A 19 1.00 6.63 0.55
CA PHE A 19 1.93 7.53 -0.13
C PHE A 19 2.48 8.61 0.80
N LEU A 20 1.60 9.26 1.56
CA LEU A 20 2.01 10.28 2.51
C LEU A 20 2.99 9.72 3.53
N PHE A 21 2.68 8.56 4.12
CA PHE A 21 3.55 7.95 5.12
C PHE A 21 4.84 7.38 4.54
N ASP A 22 4.86 6.87 3.30
CA ASP A 22 6.08 6.46 2.61
C ASP A 22 7.03 7.66 2.41
N VAL A 23 6.47 8.83 2.05
CA VAL A 23 7.26 10.07 1.94
C VAL A 23 7.77 10.52 3.30
N LEU A 24 6.91 10.51 4.34
CA LEU A 24 7.34 10.84 5.70
C LEU A 24 8.40 9.87 6.24
N LEU A 25 8.33 8.60 5.85
CA LEU A 25 9.30 7.58 6.20
C LEU A 25 10.68 7.89 5.61
N LEU A 26 10.81 8.66 4.52
CA LEU A 26 12.13 9.08 4.03
C LEU A 26 12.84 10.03 5.01
N PHE A 27 12.09 10.80 5.79
CA PHE A 27 12.56 11.86 6.69
C PHE A 27 12.32 11.53 8.17
N HIS A 28 12.17 10.25 8.51
CA HIS A 28 11.77 9.82 9.84
C HIS A 28 12.72 10.29 10.95
N ALA A 29 14.03 10.35 10.66
CA ALA A 29 15.06 10.79 11.60
C ALA A 29 14.97 12.31 11.87
N GLU A 30 14.80 13.11 10.83
CA GLU A 30 14.62 14.56 10.92
C GLU A 30 13.33 14.91 11.66
N ILE A 31 12.25 14.17 11.36
CA ILE A 31 10.97 14.27 12.06
C ILE A 31 11.13 13.94 13.54
N ALA A 32 11.87 12.88 13.88
CA ALA A 32 12.14 12.52 15.27
C ALA A 32 12.91 13.64 16.01
N GLY A 33 13.89 14.25 15.35
CA GLY A 33 14.61 15.41 15.85
C GLY A 33 13.69 16.61 16.11
N PHE A 34 12.80 16.93 15.17
CA PHE A 34 11.84 18.03 15.30
C PHE A 34 10.87 17.84 16.48
N PHE A 35 10.40 16.62 16.70
CA PHE A 35 9.46 16.31 17.79
C PHE A 35 10.14 15.95 19.12
N GLY A 36 11.47 15.99 19.20
CA GLY A 36 12.22 15.63 20.41
C GLY A 36 11.98 14.18 20.88
N THR A 37 11.73 13.26 19.95
CA THR A 37 11.39 11.87 20.23
C THR A 37 12.44 10.91 19.66
N SER A 38 12.31 9.62 19.98
CA SER A 38 13.19 8.59 19.45
C SER A 38 12.84 8.27 18.00
N ASP A 39 13.85 8.26 17.14
CA ASP A 39 13.79 7.83 15.74
C ASP A 39 13.04 6.50 15.55
N LYS A 40 13.39 5.51 16.37
CA LYS A 40 12.75 4.18 16.40
C LYS A 40 11.23 4.25 16.56
N LYS A 41 10.73 5.19 17.39
CA LYS A 41 9.28 5.34 17.62
C LYS A 41 8.58 5.91 16.40
N ILE A 42 9.19 6.89 15.73
CA ILE A 42 8.65 7.48 14.51
C ILE A 42 8.65 6.45 13.37
N LEU A 43 9.79 5.79 13.15
CA LEU A 43 9.93 4.77 12.10
C LEU A 43 8.88 3.66 12.25
N TYR A 44 8.79 3.03 13.43
CA TYR A 44 7.81 1.96 13.64
C TYR A 44 6.36 2.46 13.65
N GLY A 45 6.11 3.69 14.13
CA GLY A 45 4.79 4.30 14.05
C GLY A 45 4.31 4.44 12.60
N PHE A 46 5.17 4.97 11.72
CA PHE A 46 4.86 5.12 10.31
C PHE A 46 4.70 3.76 9.62
N ILE A 47 5.61 2.81 9.87
CA ILE A 47 5.51 1.45 9.34
C ILE A 47 4.19 0.78 9.76
N ALA A 48 3.78 0.92 11.02
CA ALA A 48 2.53 0.35 11.52
C ALA A 48 1.30 0.95 10.82
N ILE A 49 1.30 2.26 10.58
CA ILE A 49 0.23 2.93 9.84
C ILE A 49 0.17 2.40 8.41
N ILE A 50 1.30 2.37 7.69
CA ILE A 50 1.37 1.85 6.31
C ILE A 50 0.89 0.40 6.26
N LEU A 51 1.35 -0.43 7.19
CA LEU A 51 0.99 -1.84 7.30
C LEU A 51 -0.52 -2.03 7.47
N PHE A 52 -1.14 -1.26 8.37
CA PHE A 52 -2.59 -1.33 8.60
C PHE A 52 -3.38 -0.96 7.34
N GLN A 53 -2.99 0.12 6.65
CA GLN A 53 -3.63 0.55 5.41
C GLN A 53 -3.45 -0.47 4.27
N ALA A 54 -2.28 -1.10 4.17
CA ALA A 54 -2.00 -2.14 3.17
C ALA A 54 -2.85 -3.40 3.41
N ILE A 55 -2.99 -3.85 4.66
CA ILE A 55 -3.84 -5.00 5.02
C ILE A 55 -5.31 -4.69 4.70
N LEU A 56 -5.81 -3.52 5.12
CA LEU A 56 -7.17 -3.10 4.79
C LEU A 56 -7.39 -3.09 3.28
N SER A 57 -6.43 -2.57 2.52
CA SER A 57 -6.51 -2.54 1.07
C SER A 57 -6.65 -3.93 0.46
N VAL A 58 -5.91 -4.94 0.94
CA VAL A 58 -6.08 -6.34 0.51
C VAL A 58 -7.50 -6.84 0.79
N LEU A 59 -8.01 -6.63 2.00
CA LEU A 59 -9.36 -7.09 2.40
C LEU A 59 -10.46 -6.42 1.56
N TYR A 60 -10.35 -5.12 1.32
CA TYR A 60 -11.31 -4.39 0.49
C TYR A 60 -11.22 -4.82 -0.99
N VAL A 61 -10.04 -5.16 -1.51
CA VAL A 61 -9.94 -5.72 -2.87
C VAL A 61 -10.57 -7.11 -2.96
N VAL A 62 -10.43 -7.95 -1.93
CA VAL A 62 -11.15 -9.23 -1.85
C VAL A 62 -12.66 -8.98 -1.84
N LYS A 63 -13.15 -8.06 -1.00
CA LYS A 63 -14.56 -7.66 -0.97
C LYS A 63 -15.04 -7.15 -2.33
N TYR A 64 -14.23 -6.38 -3.05
CA TYR A 64 -14.59 -5.93 -4.40
C TYR A 64 -14.83 -7.12 -5.34
N VAL A 65 -13.90 -8.09 -5.36
CA VAL A 65 -14.00 -9.26 -6.24
C VAL A 65 -15.27 -10.08 -5.96
N THR A 66 -15.70 -10.21 -4.69
CA THR A 66 -16.92 -10.94 -4.36
C THR A 66 -18.20 -10.22 -4.82
N THR A 67 -18.15 -8.91 -5.04
CA THR A 67 -19.28 -8.12 -5.58
C THR A 67 -19.39 -8.15 -7.10
N VAL A 68 -18.40 -8.72 -7.81
CA VAL A 68 -18.40 -8.81 -9.29
C VAL A 68 -19.28 -9.98 -9.74
N SER A 69 -20.29 -9.70 -10.58
CA SER A 69 -21.21 -10.71 -11.09
C SER A 69 -20.49 -11.79 -11.90
N GLN A 70 -20.91 -13.06 -11.75
CA GLN A 70 -20.37 -14.16 -12.55
C GLN A 70 -20.70 -14.05 -14.04
N LYS A 71 -21.77 -13.34 -14.40
CA LYS A 71 -22.21 -13.14 -15.79
C LYS A 71 -21.48 -11.99 -16.51
N ASP A 72 -20.55 -11.32 -15.84
CA ASP A 72 -19.82 -10.19 -16.42
C ASP A 72 -18.80 -10.66 -17.47
N LYS A 73 -18.96 -10.20 -18.72
CA LYS A 73 -18.08 -10.52 -19.85
C LYS A 73 -16.62 -10.12 -19.59
N LYS A 74 -16.38 -9.13 -18.73
CA LYS A 74 -15.04 -8.62 -18.38
C LYS A 74 -14.49 -9.20 -17.08
N ARG A 75 -15.20 -10.15 -16.44
CA ARG A 75 -14.82 -10.75 -15.13
C ARG A 75 -13.38 -11.22 -15.06
N LYS A 76 -12.88 -11.93 -16.08
CA LYS A 76 -11.49 -12.43 -16.11
C LYS A 76 -10.47 -11.29 -15.98
N ALA A 77 -10.69 -10.18 -16.70
CA ALA A 77 -9.83 -9.00 -16.62
C ALA A 77 -9.94 -8.34 -15.24
N ILE A 78 -11.15 -8.16 -14.72
CA ILE A 78 -11.38 -7.57 -13.39
C ILE A 78 -10.65 -8.36 -12.30
N ILE A 79 -10.78 -9.69 -12.30
CA ILE A 79 -10.10 -10.56 -11.33
C ILE A 79 -8.58 -10.47 -11.50
N MET A 80 -8.06 -10.41 -12.73
CA MET A 80 -6.63 -10.27 -12.99
C MET A 80 -6.07 -8.96 -12.41
N TYR A 81 -6.72 -7.81 -12.68
CA TYR A 81 -6.28 -6.52 -12.14
C TYR A 81 -6.43 -6.45 -10.62
N ALA A 82 -7.49 -7.03 -10.05
CA ALA A 82 -7.65 -7.14 -8.60
C ALA A 82 -6.59 -8.06 -7.96
N ALA A 83 -6.17 -9.14 -8.64
CA ALA A 83 -5.07 -9.98 -8.19
C ALA A 83 -3.73 -9.24 -8.22
N ARG A 84 -3.44 -8.48 -9.29
CA ARG A 84 -2.25 -7.62 -9.36
C ARG A 84 -2.23 -6.57 -8.24
N LEU A 85 -3.38 -5.95 -7.97
CA LEU A 85 -3.52 -4.98 -6.89
C LEU A 85 -3.25 -5.61 -5.52
N ARG A 86 -3.77 -6.80 -5.25
CA ARG A 86 -3.44 -7.55 -4.03
C ARG A 86 -1.96 -7.92 -3.96
N TYR A 87 -1.37 -8.36 -5.06
CA TYR A 87 0.06 -8.68 -5.12
C TYR A 87 0.93 -7.47 -4.76
N CYS A 88 0.61 -6.28 -5.26
CA CYS A 88 1.32 -5.06 -4.90
C CYS A 88 1.24 -4.79 -3.39
N PHE A 89 0.05 -4.86 -2.78
CA PHE A 89 -0.10 -4.65 -1.34
C PHE A 89 0.58 -5.75 -0.50
N THR A 90 0.52 -7.01 -0.91
CA THR A 90 1.27 -8.10 -0.25
C THR A 90 2.77 -7.90 -0.37
N GLY A 91 3.26 -7.44 -1.54
CA GLY A 91 4.66 -7.08 -1.74
C GLY A 91 5.10 -5.95 -0.82
N MET A 92 4.24 -4.94 -0.60
CA MET A 92 4.52 -3.89 0.40
C MET A 92 4.69 -4.46 1.81
N LEU A 93 3.87 -5.43 2.23
CA LEU A 93 4.01 -6.06 3.55
C LEU A 93 5.38 -6.72 3.72
N VAL A 94 5.89 -7.39 2.67
CA VAL A 94 7.23 -8.00 2.68
C VAL A 94 8.32 -6.94 2.77
N LEU A 95 8.19 -5.84 2.02
CA LEU A 95 9.14 -4.74 2.05
C LEU A 95 9.17 -4.03 3.41
N LEU A 96 8.02 -3.85 4.06
CA LEU A 96 7.93 -3.31 5.41
C LEU A 96 8.62 -4.22 6.44
N ALA A 97 8.47 -5.54 6.32
CA ALA A 97 9.22 -6.48 7.15
C ALA A 97 10.74 -6.36 6.90
N GLY A 98 11.14 -6.17 5.63
CA GLY A 98 12.52 -5.89 5.24
C GLY A 98 13.05 -4.59 5.87
N LEU A 99 12.25 -3.52 5.93
CA LEU A 99 12.63 -2.27 6.59
C LEU A 99 12.86 -2.45 8.09
N ILE A 100 11.95 -3.16 8.76
CA ILE A 100 12.11 -3.48 10.19
C ILE A 100 13.40 -4.28 10.41
N GLY A 101 13.65 -5.30 9.58
CA GLY A 101 14.85 -6.13 9.66
C GLY A 101 16.14 -5.34 9.40
N ASN A 102 16.14 -4.47 8.38
CA ASN A 102 17.26 -3.60 8.08
C ASN A 102 17.57 -2.68 9.27
N TYR A 103 16.56 -2.02 9.83
CA TYR A 103 16.73 -1.15 10.99
C TYR A 103 17.25 -1.90 12.23
N ALA A 104 16.76 -3.11 12.48
CA ALA A 104 17.11 -3.88 13.67
C ALA A 104 18.50 -4.53 13.62
N ILE A 105 18.97 -4.94 12.43
CA ILE A 105 20.18 -5.78 12.29
C ILE A 105 21.32 -5.02 11.60
N TYR A 106 21.04 -4.37 10.49
CA TYR A 106 22.07 -3.83 9.60
C TYR A 106 22.26 -2.31 9.72
N ALA A 107 21.22 -1.59 10.13
CA ALA A 107 21.13 -0.13 10.21
C ALA A 107 21.70 0.58 8.95
N ASN A 108 21.47 -0.01 7.76
CA ASN A 108 22.05 0.50 6.52
C ASN A 108 21.11 1.50 5.85
N LEU A 109 21.55 2.76 5.78
CA LEU A 109 20.79 3.87 5.20
C LEU A 109 20.45 3.65 3.71
N TYR A 110 21.38 3.14 2.91
CA TYR A 110 21.14 2.94 1.48
C TYR A 110 20.08 1.87 1.22
N VAL A 111 20.14 0.77 1.98
CA VAL A 111 19.14 -0.31 1.91
C VAL A 111 17.77 0.22 2.34
N GLU A 112 17.72 1.02 3.41
CA GLU A 112 16.47 1.65 3.84
C GLU A 112 15.87 2.52 2.73
N LYS A 113 16.62 3.49 2.18
CA LYS A 113 16.09 4.36 1.12
C LYS A 113 15.68 3.58 -0.13
N ALA A 114 16.42 2.54 -0.49
CA ALA A 114 16.06 1.65 -1.59
C ALA A 114 14.73 0.93 -1.34
N LEU A 115 14.54 0.36 -0.14
CA LEU A 115 13.28 -0.30 0.23
C LEU A 115 12.09 0.66 0.21
N ILE A 116 12.28 1.90 0.68
CA ILE A 116 11.24 2.94 0.64
C ILE A 116 10.91 3.33 -0.80
N MET A 117 11.90 3.47 -1.68
CA MET A 117 11.61 3.72 -3.10
C MET A 117 10.82 2.60 -3.76
N ILE A 118 11.13 1.33 -3.43
CA ILE A 118 10.37 0.19 -3.95
C ILE A 118 8.94 0.19 -3.41
N LEU A 119 8.70 0.59 -2.15
CA LEU A 119 7.34 0.79 -1.61
C LEU A 119 6.55 1.81 -2.43
N VAL A 120 7.16 2.97 -2.72
CA VAL A 120 6.55 4.02 -3.55
C VAL A 120 6.26 3.50 -4.97
N MET A 121 7.16 2.73 -5.57
CA MET A 121 6.93 2.12 -6.89
C MET A 121 5.78 1.10 -6.87
N MET A 122 5.72 0.25 -5.84
CA MET A 122 4.61 -0.69 -5.64
C MET A 122 3.28 0.07 -5.50
N LEU A 123 3.31 1.25 -4.88
CA LEU A 123 2.13 2.09 -4.73
C LEU A 123 1.66 2.69 -6.05
N PHE A 124 2.57 3.15 -6.91
CA PHE A 124 2.20 3.60 -8.25
C PHE A 124 1.62 2.46 -9.09
N LEU A 125 2.16 1.24 -8.98
CA LEU A 125 1.57 0.06 -9.61
C LEU A 125 0.17 -0.23 -9.08
N SER A 126 -0.04 -0.15 -7.76
CA SER A 126 -1.36 -0.26 -7.15
C SER A 126 -2.34 0.79 -7.69
N LEU A 127 -1.96 2.06 -7.71
CA LEU A 127 -2.80 3.16 -8.22
C LEU A 127 -3.14 3.00 -9.70
N LYS A 128 -2.19 2.55 -10.52
CA LYS A 128 -2.43 2.23 -11.93
C LYS A 128 -3.48 1.13 -12.09
N ASN A 129 -3.31 0.01 -11.40
CA ASN A 129 -4.27 -1.11 -11.44
C ASN A 129 -5.65 -0.69 -10.92
N LEU A 130 -5.68 0.11 -9.85
CA LEU A 130 -6.91 0.65 -9.29
C LEU A 130 -7.64 1.58 -10.27
N THR A 131 -6.90 2.44 -10.98
CA THR A 131 -7.46 3.32 -12.02
C THR A 131 -8.08 2.52 -13.16
N ILE A 132 -7.45 1.41 -13.57
CA ILE A 132 -8.01 0.51 -14.59
C ILE A 132 -9.30 -0.14 -14.09
N LEU A 133 -9.33 -0.62 -12.84
CA LEU A 133 -10.52 -1.22 -12.25
C LEU A 133 -11.68 -0.23 -12.12
N GLU A 134 -11.40 1.03 -11.82
CA GLU A 134 -12.43 2.05 -11.72
C GLU A 134 -12.92 2.58 -13.06
N ARG A 135 -12.03 2.75 -14.05
CA ARG A 135 -12.40 3.12 -15.43
C ARG A 135 -13.06 1.97 -16.18
N GLY A 136 -12.74 0.73 -15.81
CA GLY A 136 -13.36 -0.48 -16.33
C GLY A 136 -14.78 -0.74 -15.83
N ARG A 137 -15.35 0.16 -15.01
CA ARG A 137 -16.79 0.22 -14.74
C ARG A 137 -17.53 0.68 -15.99
N TYR A 138 -17.84 -0.29 -16.85
CA TYR A 138 -18.93 -0.23 -17.83
C TYR A 138 -20.20 -0.72 -17.15
#